data_AF-A0A843EPS2-F1
#
_entry.id   AF-A0A843EPS2-F1
#
_cell.length_a   1.000
_cell.length_b   1.000
_cell.length_c   1.000
_cell.angle_alpha   90.00
_cell.angle_beta   90.00
_cell.angle_gamma   90.00
#
_symmetry.space_group_name_H-M   'P 1'
#
loop_
_entity.id
_entity.type
_entity.pdbx_description
1 polymer ?
#
loop_
_entity_poly.entity_id
_entity_poly.type
_entity_poly.pdbx_seq_one_letter_code
_entity_poly.pdbx_strand_id
1 'polypeptide(L)'
;MNDLEEIVYKHALLNAAKHKGSANPGAVMGSIMANEPELRSRAKEIGPLAGKIVAQVNNLSAEEQASEMEKYDVEVKEKKKVKEVGLQELPGTHENIVLRFAPNPSGPLHIGHSRAAVPNAEYVKRHKGKLILRIEDTDPKRVYEDAYEMIPQDLKWLGINPDEIVYQSDRFEIYYDYARQLIEKGAAYMCTCDGATFKELKDNCQACPCRDNSVEENLELWDKFDTMEA
;
A
#
# COMPACT_ATOMS: atom_id res chain seq x y z
N MET A 1 -44.30 -2.45 20.29
CA MET A 1 -43.14 -1.87 19.58
C MET A 1 -43.42 -2.05 18.10
N ASN A 2 -43.22 -1.04 17.26
CA ASN A 2 -43.35 -1.24 15.81
C ASN A 2 -42.12 -2.00 15.27
N ASP A 3 -42.19 -2.52 14.05
CA ASP A 3 -41.14 -3.34 13.44
C ASP A 3 -39.77 -2.62 13.40
N LEU A 4 -39.77 -1.32 13.12
CA LEU A 4 -38.53 -0.51 13.10
C LEU A 4 -37.94 -0.32 14.51
N GLU A 5 -38.78 -0.03 15.50
CA GLU A 5 -38.38 0.10 16.90
C GLU A 5 -37.80 -1.21 17.42
N GLU A 6 -38.40 -2.35 17.08
CA GLU A 6 -37.93 -3.67 17.49
C GLU A 6 -36.54 -3.96 16.92
N ILE A 7 -36.30 -3.66 15.64
CA ILE A 7 -34.97 -3.79 15.01
C ILE A 7 -33.94 -2.92 15.74
N VAL A 8 -34.26 -1.64 15.96
CA VAL A 8 -33.35 -0.72 16.67
C VAL A 8 -33.08 -1.21 18.11
N TYR A 9 -34.10 -1.75 18.79
CA TYR A 9 -34.00 -2.32 20.12
C TYR A 9 -33.08 -3.53 20.17
N LYS A 10 -33.22 -4.49 19.24
CA LYS A 10 -32.32 -5.65 19.10
C LYS A 10 -30.87 -5.24 18.89
N HIS A 11 -30.62 -4.25 18.02
CA HIS A 11 -29.28 -3.72 17.79
C HIS A 11 -28.70 -2.98 19.01
N ALA A 12 -29.54 -2.30 19.80
CA ALA A 12 -29.14 -1.64 21.04
C ALA A 12 -28.77 -2.65 22.14
N LEU A 13 -29.59 -3.69 22.35
CA LEU A 13 -29.29 -4.79 23.28
C LEU A 13 -27.96 -5.49 22.90
N LEU A 14 -27.77 -5.80 21.61
CA LEU A 14 -26.54 -6.41 21.11
C LEU A 14 -25.31 -5.51 21.34
N ASN A 15 -25.47 -4.20 21.23
CA ASN A 15 -24.38 -3.26 21.51
C ASN A 15 -24.09 -3.17 23.01
N ALA A 16 -25.11 -3.05 23.85
CA ALA A 16 -24.96 -3.06 25.31
C ALA A 16 -24.23 -4.32 25.81
N ALA A 17 -24.62 -5.49 25.32
CA ALA A 17 -23.98 -6.76 25.67
C ALA A 17 -22.48 -6.79 25.32
N LYS A 18 -22.09 -6.21 24.17
CA LYS A 18 -20.68 -6.12 23.74
C LYS A 18 -19.87 -5.09 24.52
N HIS A 19 -20.53 -4.17 25.20
CA HIS A 19 -19.92 -3.01 25.86
C HIS A 19 -20.33 -2.89 27.33
N LYS A 20 -20.41 -4.04 28.03
CA LYS A 20 -20.62 -4.11 29.49
C LYS A 20 -21.87 -3.35 29.98
N GLY A 21 -22.96 -3.49 29.23
CA GLY A 21 -24.26 -2.92 29.56
C GLY A 21 -24.52 -1.51 29.03
N SER A 22 -23.57 -0.92 28.28
CA SER A 22 -23.74 0.41 27.69
C SER A 22 -23.81 0.36 26.18
N ALA A 23 -24.95 0.76 25.61
CA ALA A 23 -25.14 0.98 24.19
C ALA A 23 -24.82 2.43 23.80
N ASN A 24 -24.38 2.63 22.56
CA ASN A 24 -24.09 3.93 21.96
C ASN A 24 -24.93 4.16 20.69
N PRO A 25 -25.62 5.30 20.53
CA PRO A 25 -26.49 5.56 19.38
C PRO A 25 -25.77 5.48 18.03
N GLY A 26 -24.54 5.98 17.95
CA GLY A 26 -23.73 5.94 16.73
C GLY A 26 -23.31 4.52 16.36
N ALA A 27 -22.93 3.70 17.35
CA ALA A 27 -22.58 2.29 17.14
C ALA A 27 -23.79 1.45 16.72
N VAL A 28 -24.95 1.69 17.35
CA VAL A 28 -26.23 1.06 16.97
C VAL A 28 -26.62 1.44 15.55
N MET A 29 -26.55 2.73 15.21
CA MET A 29 -26.81 3.21 13.85
C MET A 29 -25.89 2.56 12.83
N GLY A 30 -24.58 2.53 13.07
CA GLY A 30 -23.62 1.87 12.19
C GLY A 30 -23.88 0.37 12.03
N SER A 31 -24.29 -0.30 13.10
CA SER A 31 -24.67 -1.72 13.10
C SER A 31 -25.91 -1.99 12.22
N ILE A 32 -26.94 -1.14 12.31
CA ILE A 32 -28.14 -1.26 11.48
C ILE A 32 -27.79 -1.01 10.01
N MET A 33 -27.04 0.05 9.68
CA MET A 33 -26.66 0.35 8.30
C MET A 33 -25.83 -0.76 7.63
N ALA A 34 -25.06 -1.51 8.43
CA ALA A 34 -24.24 -2.61 7.96
C ALA A 34 -25.04 -3.91 7.71
N ASN A 35 -25.97 -4.25 8.61
CA ASN A 35 -26.66 -5.55 8.60
C ASN A 35 -28.07 -5.51 8.00
N GLU A 36 -28.69 -4.32 7.88
CA GLU A 36 -30.04 -4.13 7.35
C GLU A 36 -30.03 -3.19 6.12
N PRO A 37 -29.65 -3.69 4.92
CA PRO A 37 -29.51 -2.87 3.71
C PRO A 37 -30.76 -2.07 3.33
N GLU A 38 -31.94 -2.66 3.54
CA GLU A 38 -33.25 -2.06 3.24
C GLU A 38 -33.54 -0.80 4.06
N LEU A 39 -32.95 -0.70 5.27
CA LEU A 39 -33.17 0.41 6.19
C LEU A 39 -32.26 1.61 5.94
N ARG A 40 -31.30 1.52 5.01
CA ARG A 40 -30.38 2.62 4.69
C ARG A 40 -31.10 3.88 4.19
N SER A 41 -32.18 3.70 3.43
CA SER A 41 -33.03 4.79 2.93
C SER A 41 -33.75 5.55 4.05
N ARG A 42 -33.93 4.93 5.22
CA ARG A 42 -34.66 5.45 6.40
C ARG A 42 -33.74 6.00 7.48
N ALA A 43 -32.46 6.23 7.19
CA ALA A 43 -31.46 6.64 8.16
C ALA A 43 -31.85 7.89 9.00
N LYS A 44 -32.55 8.85 8.38
CA LYS A 44 -33.03 10.08 9.04
C LYS A 44 -34.12 9.81 10.09
N GLU A 45 -34.90 8.76 9.92
CA GLU A 45 -35.94 8.32 10.85
C GLU A 45 -35.32 7.50 12.00
N ILE A 46 -34.34 6.66 11.68
CA ILE A 46 -33.67 5.75 12.63
C ILE A 46 -32.79 6.51 13.62
N GLY A 47 -32.12 7.59 13.21
CA GLY A 47 -31.19 8.33 14.07
C GLY A 47 -31.81 8.81 15.40
N PRO A 48 -32.92 9.58 15.37
CA PRO A 48 -33.62 9.98 16.60
C PRO A 48 -34.15 8.80 17.41
N LEU A 49 -34.63 7.76 16.72
CA LEU A 49 -35.18 6.56 17.34
C LEU A 49 -34.11 5.76 18.11
N ALA A 50 -32.93 5.61 17.51
CA ALA A 50 -31.76 4.96 18.12
C ALA A 50 -31.31 5.70 19.38
N GLY A 51 -31.33 7.04 19.38
CA GLY A 51 -31.03 7.83 20.58
C GLY A 51 -31.97 7.51 21.75
N LYS A 52 -33.29 7.48 21.48
CA LYS A 52 -34.30 7.16 22.49
C LYS A 52 -34.18 5.71 22.99
N ILE A 53 -34.05 4.75 22.09
CA ILE A 53 -34.00 3.33 22.43
C ILE A 53 -32.71 2.97 23.16
N VAL A 54 -31.58 3.56 22.78
CA VAL A 54 -30.32 3.36 23.50
C VAL A 54 -30.42 3.89 24.93
N ALA A 55 -31.06 5.04 25.15
CA ALA A 55 -31.28 5.54 26.50
C ALA A 55 -32.17 4.58 27.32
N GLN A 56 -33.18 3.95 26.70
CA GLN A 56 -34.00 2.93 27.35
C GLN A 56 -33.17 1.69 27.74
N VAL A 57 -32.38 1.15 26.80
CA VAL A 57 -31.54 -0.02 27.06
C VAL A 57 -30.49 0.27 28.14
N ASN A 58 -29.89 1.45 28.15
CA ASN A 58 -28.89 1.84 29.14
C ASN A 58 -29.44 2.03 30.57
N ASN A 59 -30.77 2.17 30.71
CA ASN A 59 -31.42 2.25 32.02
C ASN A 59 -31.77 0.86 32.60
N LEU A 60 -31.64 -0.21 31.81
CA LEU A 60 -31.84 -1.58 32.28
C LEU A 60 -30.58 -2.09 32.99
N SER A 61 -30.76 -2.92 34.02
CA SER A 61 -29.68 -3.68 34.65
C SER A 61 -29.10 -4.72 33.68
N ALA A 62 -27.92 -5.25 33.99
CA ALA A 62 -27.31 -6.29 33.16
C ALA A 62 -28.19 -7.56 33.08
N GLU A 63 -28.86 -7.91 34.18
CA GLU A 63 -29.82 -9.02 34.24
C GLU A 63 -31.08 -8.76 33.41
N GLU A 64 -31.60 -7.53 33.46
CA GLU A 64 -32.76 -7.12 32.66
C GLU A 64 -32.43 -7.09 31.15
N GLN A 65 -31.24 -6.61 30.79
CA GLN A 65 -30.77 -6.65 29.41
C GLN A 65 -30.63 -8.09 28.90
N ALA A 66 -30.10 -9.00 29.73
CA ALA A 66 -29.99 -10.42 29.37
C ALA A 66 -31.37 -11.07 29.16
N SER A 67 -32.34 -10.78 30.04
CA SER A 67 -33.73 -11.25 29.90
C SER A 67 -34.40 -10.73 28.62
N GLU A 68 -34.22 -9.44 28.30
CA GLU A 68 -34.75 -8.89 27.04
C GLU A 68 -34.02 -9.46 25.81
N MET A 69 -32.73 -9.78 25.90
CA MET A 69 -32.02 -10.46 24.82
C MET A 69 -32.58 -11.86 24.55
N GLU A 70 -32.90 -12.64 25.58
CA GLU A 70 -33.56 -13.95 25.43
C GLU A 70 -34.95 -13.80 24.78
N LYS A 71 -35.74 -12.84 25.27
CA LYS A 71 -37.10 -12.56 24.78
C LYS A 71 -37.14 -12.18 23.31
N TYR A 72 -36.14 -11.45 22.82
CA TYR A 72 -36.05 -11.00 21.42
C TYR A 72 -35.12 -11.85 20.56
N ASP A 73 -34.65 -13.00 21.07
CA ASP A 73 -33.74 -13.93 20.38
C ASP A 73 -32.45 -13.25 19.86
N VAL A 74 -31.86 -12.40 20.70
CA VAL A 74 -30.65 -11.63 20.39
C VAL A 74 -29.42 -12.33 20.96
N GLU A 75 -28.66 -13.00 20.10
CA GLU A 75 -27.40 -13.65 20.48
C GLU A 75 -26.16 -12.81 20.16
N VAL A 76 -25.18 -12.79 21.06
CA VAL A 76 -23.86 -12.22 20.80
C VAL A 76 -23.04 -13.19 19.95
N LYS A 77 -23.11 -13.07 18.62
CA LYS A 77 -22.17 -13.77 17.73
C LYS A 77 -20.81 -13.09 17.78
N GLU A 78 -19.84 -13.68 18.47
CA GLU A 78 -18.43 -13.29 18.36
C GLU A 78 -17.93 -13.56 16.93
N LYS A 79 -17.94 -12.54 16.07
CA LYS A 79 -17.10 -12.58 14.86
C LYS A 79 -15.66 -12.42 15.30
N LYS A 80 -14.98 -13.52 15.65
CA LYS A 80 -13.52 -13.54 15.72
C LYS A 80 -13.03 -13.16 14.32
N LYS A 81 -12.59 -11.90 14.15
CA LYS A 81 -11.81 -11.52 12.97
C LYS A 81 -10.54 -12.36 13.04
N VAL A 82 -10.51 -13.43 12.25
CA VAL A 82 -9.27 -14.16 11.98
C VAL A 82 -8.39 -13.14 11.28
N LYS A 83 -7.42 -12.57 12.01
CA LYS A 83 -6.35 -11.83 11.36
C LYS A 83 -5.55 -12.88 10.61
N GLU A 84 -5.53 -12.80 9.29
CA GLU A 84 -4.56 -13.56 8.52
C GLU A 84 -3.17 -13.21 9.05
N VAL A 85 -2.48 -14.22 9.57
CA VAL A 85 -1.12 -14.08 10.08
C VAL A 85 -0.19 -14.54 8.97
N GLY A 86 0.74 -13.68 8.57
CA GLY A 86 1.75 -13.99 7.57
C GLY A 86 1.64 -13.13 6.31
N LEU A 87 2.32 -13.57 5.25
CA LEU A 87 2.31 -12.92 3.95
C LEU A 87 0.95 -13.14 3.28
N GLN A 88 0.38 -12.07 2.73
CA GLN A 88 -0.86 -12.16 1.94
C GLN A 88 -0.59 -12.83 0.59
N GLU A 89 -1.62 -13.31 -0.09
CA GLU A 89 -1.44 -13.77 -1.47
C GLU A 89 -1.02 -12.62 -2.39
N LEU A 90 -0.10 -12.90 -3.30
CA LEU A 90 0.18 -11.99 -4.41
C LEU A 90 -1.05 -11.93 -5.33
N PRO A 91 -1.35 -10.78 -5.95
CA PRO A 91 -2.37 -10.74 -7.00
C PRO A 91 -1.92 -11.53 -8.23
N GLY A 92 -2.87 -12.11 -8.96
CA GLY A 92 -2.60 -12.81 -10.23
C GLY A 92 -2.09 -14.24 -10.06
N THR A 93 -1.41 -14.75 -11.09
CA THR A 93 -0.88 -16.13 -11.12
C THR A 93 0.46 -16.22 -10.38
N HIS A 94 0.68 -17.32 -9.67
CA HIS A 94 1.92 -17.53 -8.91
C HIS A 94 2.88 -18.55 -9.54
N GLU A 95 2.60 -18.99 -10.76
CA GLU A 95 3.53 -19.83 -11.51
C GLU A 95 4.71 -18.98 -11.98
N ASN A 96 5.93 -19.45 -11.72
CA ASN A 96 7.17 -18.82 -12.18
C ASN A 96 7.34 -17.35 -11.76
N ILE A 97 6.93 -16.98 -10.54
CA ILE A 97 7.13 -15.60 -10.09
C ILE A 97 8.62 -15.23 -10.08
N VAL A 98 8.91 -14.00 -10.47
CA VAL A 98 10.26 -13.43 -10.39
C VAL A 98 10.18 -12.17 -9.55
N LEU A 99 10.88 -12.16 -8.42
CA LEU A 99 10.95 -11.04 -7.51
C LEU A 99 12.38 -10.51 -7.45
N ARG A 100 12.55 -9.27 -6.94
CA ARG A 100 13.88 -8.70 -6.74
C ARG A 100 14.02 -7.98 -5.41
N PHE A 101 15.18 -8.11 -4.80
CA PHE A 101 15.68 -7.19 -3.78
C PHE A 101 16.70 -6.27 -4.43
N ALA A 102 16.48 -4.95 -4.33
CA ALA A 102 17.25 -3.96 -5.08
C ALA A 102 17.81 -2.85 -4.18
N PRO A 103 18.91 -3.10 -3.46
CA PRO A 103 19.57 -2.10 -2.63
C PRO A 103 20.53 -1.21 -3.44
N ASN A 104 20.72 0.04 -2.99
CA ASN A 104 21.85 0.86 -3.41
C ASN A 104 23.12 0.41 -2.65
N PRO A 105 24.30 0.41 -3.27
CA PRO A 105 25.54 0.06 -2.59
C PRO A 105 26.11 1.24 -1.77
N SER A 106 25.28 1.94 -1.00
CA SER A 106 25.71 3.12 -0.23
C SER A 106 26.21 2.78 1.19
N GLY A 107 26.34 1.48 1.50
CA GLY A 107 26.70 0.96 2.81
C GLY A 107 26.19 -0.47 3.02
N PRO A 108 26.42 -1.07 4.21
CA PRO A 108 25.88 -2.38 4.56
C PRO A 108 24.36 -2.37 4.74
N LEU A 109 23.74 -3.55 4.79
CA LEU A 109 22.31 -3.65 5.02
C LEU A 109 21.96 -3.38 6.50
N HIS A 110 21.16 -2.35 6.77
CA HIS A 110 20.48 -2.18 8.07
C HIS A 110 19.13 -2.95 8.16
N ILE A 111 18.54 -3.01 9.35
CA ILE A 111 17.27 -3.72 9.62
C ILE A 111 16.10 -3.31 8.71
N GLY A 112 16.06 -2.06 8.23
CA GLY A 112 15.04 -1.64 7.26
C GLY A 112 15.04 -2.45 5.96
N HIS A 113 16.22 -2.92 5.53
CA HIS A 113 16.36 -3.71 4.30
C HIS A 113 15.78 -5.12 4.46
N SER A 114 15.82 -5.70 5.66
CA SER A 114 15.25 -7.04 5.89
C SER A 114 13.75 -7.05 5.62
N ARG A 115 13.05 -5.94 5.87
CA ARG A 115 11.62 -5.78 5.56
C ARG A 115 11.32 -5.86 4.06
N ALA A 116 12.28 -5.56 3.20
CA ALA A 116 12.15 -5.77 1.76
C ALA A 116 12.70 -7.14 1.35
N ALA A 117 13.89 -7.52 1.80
CA ALA A 117 14.56 -8.75 1.40
C ALA A 117 13.79 -10.01 1.82
N VAL A 118 13.36 -10.10 3.08
CA VAL A 118 12.72 -11.31 3.65
C VAL A 118 11.39 -11.63 2.97
N PRO A 119 10.43 -10.69 2.83
CA PRO A 119 9.18 -11.01 2.13
C PRO A 119 9.39 -11.45 0.68
N ASN A 120 10.31 -10.81 -0.06
CA ASN A 120 10.62 -11.23 -1.43
C ASN A 120 11.16 -12.66 -1.46
N ALA A 121 12.09 -13.01 -0.58
CA ALA A 121 12.64 -14.36 -0.49
C ALA A 121 11.58 -15.40 -0.07
N GLU A 122 10.71 -15.08 0.88
CA GLU A 122 9.64 -15.97 1.34
C GLU A 122 8.56 -16.20 0.27
N TYR A 123 8.19 -15.17 -0.51
CA TYR A 123 7.30 -15.36 -1.67
C TYR A 123 7.95 -16.28 -2.71
N VAL A 124 9.21 -16.03 -3.08
CA VAL A 124 9.95 -16.88 -4.03
C VAL A 124 9.97 -18.32 -3.54
N LYS A 125 10.26 -18.55 -2.25
CA LYS A 125 10.25 -19.90 -1.65
C LYS A 125 8.88 -20.54 -1.69
N ARG A 126 7.82 -19.80 -1.33
CA ARG A 126 6.43 -20.28 -1.30
C ARG A 126 5.95 -20.72 -2.68
N HIS A 127 6.32 -19.98 -3.71
CA HIS A 127 5.83 -20.16 -5.08
C HIS A 127 6.86 -20.79 -6.02
N LYS A 128 8.00 -21.25 -5.49
CA LYS A 128 9.12 -21.84 -6.27
C LYS A 128 9.56 -20.94 -7.43
N GLY A 129 9.62 -19.64 -7.17
CA GLY A 129 10.00 -18.62 -8.13
C GLY A 129 11.51 -18.39 -8.22
N LYS A 130 11.89 -17.23 -8.75
CA LYS A 130 13.27 -16.73 -8.84
C LYS A 130 13.44 -15.43 -8.07
N LEU A 131 14.53 -15.29 -7.33
CA LEU A 131 14.94 -14.06 -6.65
C LEU A 131 16.16 -13.43 -7.34
N ILE A 132 16.04 -12.17 -7.72
CA ILE A 132 17.14 -11.37 -8.26
C ILE A 132 17.66 -10.42 -7.17
N LEU A 133 18.96 -10.40 -6.93
CA LEU A 133 19.64 -9.30 -6.25
C LEU A 133 20.08 -8.29 -7.30
N ARG A 134 19.51 -7.09 -7.29
CA ARG A 134 19.90 -6.02 -8.21
C ARG A 134 20.57 -4.89 -7.46
N ILE A 135 21.88 -4.74 -7.60
CA ILE A 135 22.59 -3.60 -7.01
C ILE A 135 22.28 -2.35 -7.83
N GLU A 136 21.67 -1.34 -7.21
CA GLU A 136 21.26 -0.09 -7.84
C GLU A 136 22.36 0.98 -7.67
N ASP A 137 23.40 0.86 -8.48
CA ASP A 137 24.67 1.60 -8.40
C ASP A 137 24.79 2.72 -9.44
N THR A 138 23.67 3.38 -9.77
CA THR A 138 23.61 4.41 -10.82
C THR A 138 24.03 5.82 -10.36
N ASP A 139 24.19 6.05 -9.06
CA ASP A 139 24.74 7.30 -8.50
C ASP A 139 26.19 7.07 -8.02
N PRO A 140 27.22 7.38 -8.84
CA PRO A 140 28.61 7.11 -8.52
C PRO A 140 29.10 7.86 -7.27
N LYS A 141 28.45 8.97 -6.89
CA LYS A 141 28.84 9.75 -5.69
C LYS A 141 28.40 9.09 -4.39
N ARG A 142 27.49 8.12 -4.45
CA ARG A 142 26.92 7.42 -3.29
C ARG A 142 27.36 5.96 -3.19
N VAL A 143 28.21 5.49 -4.10
CA VAL A 143 28.75 4.14 -4.04
C VAL A 143 29.78 4.05 -2.92
N TYR A 144 29.59 3.06 -2.05
CA TYR A 144 30.56 2.59 -1.08
C TYR A 144 31.04 1.21 -1.55
N GLU A 145 32.29 1.13 -2.00
CA GLU A 145 32.82 -0.05 -2.72
C GLU A 145 32.68 -1.35 -1.93
N ASP A 146 32.95 -1.35 -0.62
CA ASP A 146 32.81 -2.55 0.20
C ASP A 146 31.35 -3.08 0.26
N ALA A 147 30.35 -2.25 -0.05
CA ALA A 147 28.95 -2.68 -0.07
C ALA A 147 28.69 -3.78 -1.12
N TYR A 148 29.49 -3.85 -2.20
CA TYR A 148 29.38 -4.91 -3.20
C TYR A 148 29.64 -6.30 -2.61
N GLU A 149 30.47 -6.41 -1.58
CA GLU A 149 30.73 -7.65 -0.85
C GLU A 149 29.80 -7.81 0.37
N MET A 150 29.58 -6.73 1.11
CA MET A 150 28.77 -6.75 2.34
C MET A 150 27.30 -7.12 2.07
N ILE A 151 26.69 -6.59 1.01
CA ILE A 151 25.27 -6.83 0.71
C ILE A 151 24.97 -8.31 0.47
N PRO A 152 25.69 -9.04 -0.42
CA PRO A 152 25.53 -10.48 -0.56
C PRO A 152 25.79 -11.25 0.73
N GLN A 153 26.78 -10.82 1.52
CA GLN A 153 27.11 -11.47 2.79
C GLN A 153 25.98 -11.33 3.82
N ASP A 154 25.39 -10.14 3.95
CA ASP A 154 24.26 -9.86 4.83
C ASP A 154 23.01 -10.66 4.43
N LEU A 155 22.73 -10.78 3.13
CA LEU A 155 21.64 -11.62 2.63
C LEU A 155 21.88 -13.10 2.94
N LYS A 156 23.09 -13.58 2.72
CA LYS A 156 23.48 -14.96 3.06
C LYS A 156 23.34 -15.21 4.56
N TRP A 157 23.71 -14.25 5.40
CA TRP A 157 23.51 -14.31 6.85
C TRP A 157 22.02 -14.40 7.24
N LEU A 158 21.14 -13.71 6.50
CA LEU A 158 19.68 -13.82 6.63
C LEU A 158 19.11 -15.15 6.07
N GLY A 159 19.94 -16.03 5.51
CA GLY A 159 19.50 -17.27 4.85
C GLY A 159 18.88 -17.04 3.47
N ILE A 160 19.10 -15.88 2.86
CA ILE A 160 18.60 -15.50 1.54
C ILE A 160 19.71 -15.69 0.52
N ASN A 161 19.48 -16.55 -0.47
CA ASN A 161 20.39 -16.76 -1.59
C ASN A 161 19.68 -16.36 -2.88
N PRO A 162 20.06 -15.26 -3.54
CA PRO A 162 19.50 -14.88 -4.83
C PRO A 162 19.96 -15.85 -5.93
N ASP A 163 19.09 -16.08 -6.92
CA ASP A 163 19.38 -16.91 -8.10
C ASP A 163 20.22 -16.16 -9.15
N GLU A 164 20.17 -14.83 -9.12
CA GLU A 164 20.89 -13.96 -10.05
C GLU A 164 21.31 -12.68 -9.33
N ILE A 165 22.52 -12.20 -9.66
CA ILE A 165 23.03 -10.90 -9.21
C ILE A 165 23.20 -10.02 -10.45
N VAL A 166 22.64 -8.82 -10.41
CA VAL A 166 22.67 -7.84 -11.50
C VAL A 166 23.18 -6.51 -10.96
N TYR A 167 24.16 -5.91 -11.63
CA TYR A 167 24.60 -4.54 -11.37
C TYR A 167 23.92 -3.62 -12.39
N GLN A 168 23.42 -2.46 -11.94
CA GLN A 168 22.77 -1.53 -12.87
C GLN A 168 23.78 -0.80 -13.74
N SER A 169 24.96 -0.50 -13.22
CA SER A 169 26.06 0.15 -13.95
C SER A 169 26.49 -0.65 -15.19
N ASP A 170 26.51 -1.99 -15.12
CA ASP A 170 26.77 -2.89 -16.25
C ASP A 170 25.72 -2.81 -17.38
N ARG A 171 24.62 -2.08 -17.16
CA ARG A 171 23.45 -2.04 -18.05
C ARG A 171 23.18 -0.65 -18.63
N PHE A 172 24.09 0.30 -18.48
CA PHE A 172 23.89 1.67 -18.99
C PHE A 172 23.56 1.71 -20.49
N GLU A 173 24.23 0.89 -21.31
CA GLU A 173 23.93 0.79 -22.75
C GLU A 173 22.45 0.47 -23.03
N ILE A 174 21.87 -0.46 -22.26
CA ILE A 174 20.44 -0.79 -22.37
C ILE A 174 19.59 0.43 -22.05
N TYR A 175 19.93 1.18 -21.01
CA TYR A 175 19.18 2.37 -20.62
C TYR A 175 19.32 3.50 -21.65
N TYR A 176 20.51 3.68 -22.23
CA TYR A 176 20.76 4.65 -23.29
C TYR A 176 19.98 4.31 -24.57
N ASP A 177 19.90 3.04 -24.94
CA ASP A 177 19.07 2.58 -26.06
C ASP A 177 17.58 2.87 -25.81
N TYR A 178 17.08 2.58 -24.61
CA TYR A 178 15.69 2.89 -24.27
C TYR A 178 15.43 4.41 -24.21
N ALA A 179 16.38 5.21 -23.73
CA ALA A 179 16.27 6.66 -23.73
C ALA A 179 16.16 7.22 -25.15
N ARG A 180 17.02 6.76 -26.07
CA ARG A 180 16.91 7.10 -27.50
C ARG A 180 15.56 6.71 -28.07
N GLN A 181 15.09 5.47 -27.85
CA GLN A 181 13.78 5.02 -28.33
C GLN A 181 12.61 5.86 -27.78
N LEU A 182 12.72 6.37 -26.55
CA LEU A 182 11.72 7.26 -25.97
C LEU A 182 11.74 8.63 -26.64
N ILE A 183 12.92 9.17 -26.97
CA ILE A 183 13.07 10.41 -27.74
C ILE A 183 12.47 10.25 -29.15
N GLU A 184 12.81 9.16 -29.85
CA GLU A 184 12.28 8.85 -31.19
C GLU A 184 10.74 8.74 -31.22
N LYS A 185 10.14 8.30 -30.11
CA LYS A 185 8.67 8.22 -29.95
C LYS A 185 8.03 9.54 -29.53
N GLY A 186 8.80 10.61 -29.33
CA GLY A 186 8.33 11.88 -28.77
C GLY A 186 7.87 11.78 -27.31
N ALA A 187 8.31 10.74 -26.59
CA ALA A 187 7.94 10.47 -25.19
C ALA A 187 8.97 10.99 -24.18
N ALA A 188 10.13 11.46 -24.65
CA ALA A 188 11.17 12.12 -23.87
C ALA A 188 11.79 13.27 -24.69
N TYR A 189 12.37 14.25 -24.00
CA TYR A 189 13.07 15.39 -24.61
C TYR A 189 14.30 15.77 -23.76
N MET A 190 15.27 16.43 -24.38
CA MET A 190 16.49 16.92 -23.74
C MET A 190 16.26 18.32 -23.20
N CYS A 191 16.31 18.47 -21.87
CA CYS A 191 16.16 19.77 -21.22
C CYS A 191 17.52 20.44 -21.02
N THR A 192 17.67 21.67 -21.53
CA THR A 192 18.88 22.49 -21.38
C THR A 192 18.69 23.71 -20.46
N CYS A 193 17.52 23.83 -19.80
CA CYS A 193 17.32 24.82 -18.76
C CYS A 193 18.23 24.54 -17.56
N ASP A 194 18.70 25.59 -16.88
CA ASP A 194 19.34 25.41 -15.58
C ASP A 194 18.34 24.86 -14.54
N GLY A 195 18.87 24.23 -13.49
CA GLY A 195 18.05 23.54 -12.50
C GLY A 195 17.09 24.46 -11.73
N ALA A 196 17.43 25.73 -11.52
CA ALA A 196 16.58 26.67 -10.80
C ALA A 196 15.39 27.10 -11.67
N THR A 197 15.66 27.47 -12.93
CA THR A 197 14.62 27.82 -13.91
C THR A 197 13.68 26.65 -14.17
N PHE A 198 14.21 25.44 -14.39
CA PHE A 198 13.37 24.26 -14.61
C PHE A 198 12.48 23.96 -13.40
N LYS A 199 13.02 24.09 -12.19
CA LYS A 199 12.26 23.90 -10.94
C LYS A 199 11.11 24.91 -10.83
N GLU A 200 11.36 26.19 -11.10
CA GLU A 200 10.33 27.23 -11.05
C GLU A 200 9.19 26.94 -12.04
N LEU A 201 9.51 26.59 -13.27
CA LEU A 201 8.51 26.24 -14.29
C LEU A 201 7.68 25.03 -13.86
N LYS A 202 8.34 23.96 -13.40
CA LYS A 202 7.69 22.74 -12.91
C LYS A 202 6.76 23.02 -11.73
N ASP A 203 7.21 23.80 -10.74
CA ASP A 203 6.44 24.12 -9.55
C ASP A 203 5.20 24.97 -9.90
N ASN A 204 5.25 25.75 -10.98
CA ASN A 204 4.12 26.51 -11.52
C ASN A 204 3.30 25.75 -12.58
N CYS A 205 3.55 24.45 -12.78
CA CYS A 205 2.87 23.61 -13.79
C CYS A 205 3.01 24.16 -15.22
N GLN A 206 4.11 24.83 -15.52
CA GLN A 206 4.44 25.35 -16.84
C GLN A 206 5.47 24.45 -17.51
N ALA A 207 5.27 24.18 -18.81
CA ALA A 207 6.25 23.47 -19.62
C ALA A 207 7.49 24.35 -19.82
N CYS A 208 8.68 23.75 -19.79
CA CYS A 208 9.88 24.44 -20.25
C CYS A 208 9.89 24.53 -21.78
N PRO A 209 10.56 25.54 -22.38
CA PRO A 209 10.62 25.69 -23.83
C PRO A 209 11.19 24.46 -24.55
N CYS A 210 12.13 23.74 -23.93
CA CYS A 210 12.74 22.53 -24.49
C CYS A 210 11.74 21.38 -24.71
N ARG A 211 10.56 21.42 -24.04
CA ARG A 211 9.54 20.37 -24.15
C ARG A 211 8.97 20.25 -25.56
N ASP A 212 8.97 21.35 -26.32
CA ASP A 212 8.43 21.42 -27.68
C ASP A 212 9.51 21.24 -28.77
N ASN A 213 10.75 20.90 -28.39
CA ASN A 213 11.79 20.51 -29.33
C ASN A 213 11.32 19.34 -30.20
N SER A 214 11.68 19.37 -31.48
CA SER A 214 11.46 18.25 -32.40
C SER A 214 12.24 17.00 -31.99
N VAL A 215 11.85 15.85 -32.54
CA VAL A 215 12.56 14.58 -32.31
C VAL A 215 14.01 14.71 -32.77
N GLU A 216 14.23 15.33 -33.92
CA GLU A 216 15.52 15.56 -34.53
C GLU A 216 16.42 16.41 -33.62
N GLU A 217 15.92 17.55 -33.12
CA GLU A 217 16.67 18.41 -32.20
C GLU A 217 17.04 17.69 -30.89
N ASN A 218 16.13 16.88 -30.35
CA ASN A 218 16.41 16.11 -29.13
C ASN A 218 17.44 15.01 -29.37
N LEU A 219 17.42 14.34 -30.53
CA LEU A 219 18.43 13.34 -30.90
C LEU A 219 19.81 13.98 -31.11
N GLU A 220 19.87 15.16 -31.74
CA GLU A 220 21.14 15.90 -31.90
C GLU A 220 21.76 16.29 -30.54
N LEU A 221 20.93 16.62 -29.55
CA LEU A 221 21.37 16.88 -28.17
C LEU A 221 21.79 15.59 -27.47
N TRP A 222 21.02 14.52 -27.61
CA TRP A 222 21.32 13.20 -27.04
C TRP A 222 22.64 12.63 -27.56
N ASP A 223 22.92 12.79 -28.85
CA ASP A 223 24.16 12.33 -29.50
C ASP A 223 25.42 13.05 -28.98
N LYS A 224 25.25 14.17 -28.28
CA LYS A 224 26.34 14.97 -27.67
C LYS A 224 26.34 14.88 -26.15
N PHE A 225 25.42 14.11 -25.56
CA PHE A 225 25.16 14.10 -24.12
C PHE A 225 26.40 13.82 -23.26
N ASP A 226 27.29 12.93 -23.71
CA ASP A 226 28.54 12.58 -23.04
C ASP A 226 29.54 13.73 -22.94
N THR A 227 29.38 14.76 -23.77
CA THR A 227 30.22 15.97 -23.80
C THR A 227 29.53 17.20 -23.21
N MET A 228 28.26 17.09 -22.79
CA MET A 228 27.54 18.20 -22.17
C MET A 228 28.00 18.42 -20.73
N GLU A 229 28.18 19.67 -20.33
CA GLU A 229 28.38 20.02 -18.93
C GLU A 229 27.08 19.87 -18.15
N ALA A 230 27.17 19.30 -16.95
CA ALA A 230 26.04 19.05 -16.06
C ALA A 230 25.73 20.25 -15.15
#